data_AF-A0A420NVR5-F1
#
_entry.id   AF-A0A420NVR5-F1
#
_cell.length_a   1.000
_cell.length_b   1.000
_cell.length_c   1.000
_cell.angle_alpha   90.00
_cell.angle_beta   90.00
_cell.angle_gamma   90.00
#
_symmetry.space_group_name_H-M   'P 1'
#
loop_
_entity.id
_entity.type
_entity.pdbx_description
1 polymer ?
#
loop_
_entity_poly.entity_id
_entity_poly.type
_entity_poly.pdbx_seq_one_letter_code
_entity_poly.pdbx_strand_id
1 'polypeptide(L)'
;MRKRMKPYSTNEKLLFALKSVKIIPDAPLMNMERDVLSMVSRINDAVSENIITLMACYKWKESMHFLFPFVDADLSDLLRNNNSRCPPHLREKLKAGEALLDHWLWQQMEGVSRALSAFHTQMENPFKDVKGKVIALHFDLKPANILVTSGPDGVTLKITDFGQSIIQIIDDDMDISLPHNTGHPRYGPPESRPSSQHLTQGSGDDLKVLLNYDVWSLGCIMVEVLIHLLDEDLNDFDSKLQGPFYIKEPNGLKKCVTDSFRRFEQAFQHDSDQTEYMKDIVALLQNMLNHDKNNRAYSSTVTQKLDEARGNLEALRDGRNQLVVAVEKQGFKDWKGFRKLGWHNGTSIVSFSEK
;
A
#
# COMPACT_ATOMS: atom_id res chain seq x y z
N MET A 1 15.96 27.31 -19.09
CA MET A 1 16.89 28.00 -18.17
C MET A 1 17.52 26.95 -17.26
N ARG A 2 18.73 26.46 -17.57
CA ARG A 2 19.42 25.42 -16.78
C ARG A 2 19.93 26.03 -15.47
N LYS A 3 19.28 25.74 -14.34
CA LYS A 3 19.83 26.08 -13.02
C LYS A 3 21.14 25.28 -12.86
N ARG A 4 22.27 25.99 -12.73
CA ARG A 4 23.54 25.39 -12.29
C ARG A 4 23.31 24.79 -10.91
N MET A 5 23.50 23.47 -10.77
CA MET A 5 23.61 22.84 -9.45
C MET A 5 24.72 23.54 -8.67
N LYS A 6 24.42 23.93 -7.43
CA LYS A 6 25.45 24.44 -6.52
C LYS A 6 26.50 23.33 -6.30
N PRO A 7 27.79 23.65 -6.24
CA PRO A 7 28.81 22.65 -5.92
C PRO A 7 28.54 22.10 -4.52
N TYR A 8 28.46 20.77 -4.41
CA TYR A 8 28.35 20.07 -3.12
C TYR A 8 29.59 20.31 -2.27
N SER A 9 29.41 20.40 -0.95
CA SER A 9 30.54 20.51 -0.02
C SER A 9 31.38 19.22 -0.06
N THR A 10 32.70 19.36 0.08
CA THR A 10 33.70 18.29 -0.15
C THR A 10 33.63 17.10 0.83
N ASN A 11 32.69 17.10 1.77
CA ASN A 11 32.55 16.06 2.80
C ASN A 11 31.22 15.29 2.76
N GLU A 12 30.29 15.59 1.85
CA GLU A 12 29.05 14.82 1.71
C GLU A 12 29.31 13.58 0.85
N LYS A 13 29.31 12.40 1.47
CA LYS A 13 29.28 11.13 0.74
C LYS A 13 27.91 11.01 0.07
N LEU A 14 27.86 11.12 -1.25
CA LEU A 14 26.68 10.76 -2.02
C LEU A 14 26.58 9.23 -2.08
N LEU A 15 25.56 8.68 -1.42
CA LEU A 15 25.27 7.25 -1.42
C LEU A 15 24.23 6.93 -2.48
N PHE A 16 24.45 5.82 -3.19
CA PHE A 16 23.53 5.28 -4.19
C PHE A 16 23.38 3.77 -4.00
N ALA A 17 22.21 3.24 -4.36
CA ALA A 17 22.00 1.81 -4.44
C ALA A 17 22.27 1.33 -5.88
N LEU A 18 23.11 0.31 -6.03
CA LEU A 18 23.46 -0.28 -7.32
C LEU A 18 23.02 -1.74 -7.37
N LYS A 19 21.95 -2.03 -8.12
CA LYS A 19 21.54 -3.41 -8.42
C LYS A 19 22.26 -3.88 -9.68
N SER A 20 22.98 -4.99 -9.59
CA SER A 20 23.76 -5.56 -10.69
C SER A 20 23.21 -6.93 -11.05
N VAL A 21 22.80 -7.11 -12.30
CA VAL A 21 22.24 -8.37 -12.79
C VAL A 21 23.08 -8.86 -13.96
N LYS A 22 23.60 -10.09 -13.88
CA LYS A 22 24.39 -10.69 -14.97
C LYS A 22 23.53 -10.83 -16.21
N ILE A 23 23.99 -10.33 -17.35
CA ILE A 23 23.36 -10.50 -18.65
C ILE A 23 23.43 -11.97 -19.01
N ILE A 24 22.27 -12.61 -18.98
CA ILE A 24 22.07 -13.95 -19.51
C ILE A 24 21.46 -13.74 -20.90
N PRO A 25 22.08 -14.25 -21.98
CA PRO A 25 21.48 -14.23 -23.31
C PRO A 25 20.05 -14.75 -23.25
N ASP A 26 19.12 -14.04 -23.87
CA ASP A 26 17.69 -14.39 -23.93
C ASP A 26 16.93 -14.42 -22.59
N ALA A 27 17.46 -13.85 -21.50
CA ALA A 27 16.72 -13.73 -20.24
C ALA A 27 15.69 -12.59 -20.28
N PRO A 28 14.37 -12.87 -20.29
CA PRO A 28 13.33 -11.86 -20.43
C PRO A 28 13.29 -10.89 -19.23
N LEU A 29 13.63 -11.38 -18.04
CA LEU A 29 13.46 -10.69 -16.76
C LEU A 29 14.30 -9.40 -16.65
N MET A 30 15.48 -9.33 -17.26
CA MET A 30 16.34 -8.13 -17.19
C MET A 30 15.84 -6.98 -18.04
N ASN A 31 15.35 -7.28 -19.25
CA ASN A 31 14.70 -6.28 -20.09
C ASN A 31 13.42 -5.80 -19.41
N MET A 32 12.70 -6.72 -18.75
CA MET A 32 11.46 -6.43 -18.04
C MET A 32 11.63 -5.38 -16.95
N GLU A 33 12.62 -5.51 -16.06
CA GLU A 33 12.83 -4.52 -14.97
C GLU A 33 13.17 -3.13 -15.52
N ARG A 34 14.03 -3.04 -16.54
CA ARG A 34 14.35 -1.77 -17.21
C ARG A 34 13.11 -1.14 -17.86
N ASP A 35 12.36 -1.95 -18.61
CA ASP A 35 11.22 -1.48 -19.39
C ASP A 35 10.09 -1.03 -18.46
N VAL A 36 9.83 -1.79 -17.39
CA VAL A 36 8.89 -1.41 -16.32
C VAL A 36 9.28 -0.08 -15.69
N LEU A 37 10.52 0.07 -15.22
CA LEU A 37 10.97 1.31 -14.58
C LEU A 37 10.93 2.52 -15.53
N SER A 38 11.22 2.30 -16.82
CA SER A 38 11.11 3.35 -17.85
C SER A 38 9.67 3.73 -18.19
N MET A 39 8.70 2.84 -17.97
CA MET A 39 7.29 3.09 -18.22
C MET A 39 6.60 3.71 -17.00
N VAL A 40 6.96 3.25 -15.80
CA VAL A 40 6.52 3.85 -14.54
C VAL A 40 6.90 5.34 -14.47
N SER A 41 8.06 5.72 -14.98
CA SER A 41 8.50 7.13 -15.00
C SER A 41 7.65 8.03 -15.91
N ARG A 42 6.64 7.49 -16.61
CA ARG A 42 5.70 8.23 -17.46
C ARG A 42 4.31 8.37 -16.83
N ILE A 43 4.05 7.65 -15.73
CA ILE A 43 2.85 7.84 -14.91
C ILE A 43 2.91 9.25 -14.30
N ASN A 44 1.75 9.87 -14.06
CA ASN A 44 1.63 11.17 -13.39
C ASN A 44 2.56 11.27 -12.16
N ASP A 45 3.32 12.36 -12.10
CA ASP A 45 4.34 12.63 -11.09
C ASP A 45 3.84 12.35 -9.66
N ALA A 46 2.63 12.78 -9.30
CA ALA A 46 2.10 12.63 -7.94
C ALA A 46 1.93 11.16 -7.51
N VAL A 47 1.57 10.26 -8.44
CA VAL A 47 1.43 8.83 -8.13
C VAL A 47 2.78 8.11 -8.22
N SER A 48 3.67 8.59 -9.09
CA SER A 48 5.05 8.09 -9.19
C SER A 48 5.86 8.31 -7.91
N GLU A 49 5.43 9.23 -7.03
CA GLU A 49 6.07 9.46 -5.73
C GLU A 49 6.08 8.22 -4.83
N ASN A 50 5.11 7.31 -4.94
CA ASN A 50 5.10 6.06 -4.18
C ASN A 50 5.72 4.87 -4.95
N ILE A 51 6.50 5.14 -6.00
CA ILE A 51 7.27 4.13 -6.73
C ILE A 51 8.76 4.55 -6.80
N ILE A 52 9.69 3.60 -6.71
CA ILE A 52 11.12 3.90 -6.78
C ILE A 52 11.51 4.48 -8.15
N THR A 53 12.30 5.55 -8.13
CA THR A 53 12.81 6.19 -9.34
C THR A 53 14.15 5.59 -9.76
N LEU A 54 14.23 5.07 -10.98
CA LEU A 54 15.49 4.66 -11.60
C LEU A 54 16.28 5.90 -12.02
N MET A 55 17.46 6.13 -11.43
CA MET A 55 18.29 7.29 -11.74
C MET A 55 19.09 7.11 -13.03
N ALA A 56 19.64 5.92 -13.21
CA ALA A 56 20.41 5.55 -14.39
C ALA A 56 20.40 4.03 -14.58
N CYS A 57 20.55 3.61 -15.84
CA CYS A 57 20.71 2.22 -16.20
C CYS A 57 21.82 2.11 -17.24
N TYR A 58 22.81 1.26 -17.00
CA TYR A 58 23.95 1.11 -17.91
C TYR A 58 24.46 -0.32 -17.93
N LYS A 59 25.01 -0.72 -19.08
CA LYS A 59 25.67 -2.00 -19.26
C LYS A 59 27.15 -1.85 -18.96
N TRP A 60 27.69 -2.73 -18.15
CA TRP A 60 29.13 -2.83 -17.91
C TRP A 60 29.55 -4.29 -17.83
N LYS A 61 30.53 -4.68 -18.67
CA LYS A 61 30.92 -6.09 -18.87
C LYS A 61 29.70 -6.96 -19.20
N GLU A 62 29.57 -8.07 -18.50
CA GLU A 62 28.50 -9.06 -18.61
C GLU A 62 27.34 -8.76 -17.66
N SER A 63 27.16 -7.52 -17.21
CA SER A 63 26.10 -7.15 -16.28
C SER A 63 25.34 -5.90 -16.72
N MET A 64 24.05 -5.88 -16.43
CA MET A 64 23.21 -4.69 -16.42
C MET A 64 23.20 -4.11 -15.01
N HIS A 65 23.35 -2.80 -14.93
CA HIS A 65 23.42 -2.07 -13.66
C HIS A 65 22.31 -1.03 -13.59
N PHE A 66 21.56 -1.06 -12.49
CA PHE A 66 20.48 -0.14 -12.18
C PHE A 66 20.86 0.69 -10.97
N LEU A 67 20.91 2.01 -11.16
CA LEU A 67 21.28 2.97 -10.14
C LEU A 67 20.02 3.61 -9.56
N PHE A 68 19.85 3.52 -8.25
CA PHE A 68 18.72 4.05 -7.50
C PHE A 68 19.21 5.00 -6.39
N PRO A 69 18.33 5.87 -5.87
CA PRO A 69 18.60 6.54 -4.60
C PRO A 69 18.90 5.50 -3.53
N PHE A 70 19.90 5.77 -2.69
CA PHE A 70 20.16 4.93 -1.53
C PHE A 70 19.08 5.14 -0.47
N VAL A 71 18.55 4.04 0.07
CA VAL A 71 17.53 4.04 1.11
C VAL A 71 17.95 3.05 2.19
N ASP A 72 17.99 3.50 3.45
CA ASP A 72 18.53 2.74 4.58
C ASP A 72 17.57 1.66 5.11
N ALA A 73 16.26 1.84 4.94
CA ALA A 73 15.24 0.98 5.53
C ALA A 73 14.09 0.67 4.56
N ASP A 74 13.50 -0.50 4.74
CA ASP A 74 12.25 -0.91 4.11
C ASP A 74 11.13 -1.05 5.17
N LEU A 75 9.90 -1.34 4.72
CA LEU A 75 8.76 -1.49 5.61
C LEU A 75 8.91 -2.72 6.52
N SER A 76 9.66 -3.76 6.10
CA SER A 76 9.98 -4.88 6.99
C SER A 76 10.85 -4.44 8.16
N ASP A 77 11.90 -3.65 7.89
CA ASP A 77 12.76 -3.05 8.90
C ASP A 77 11.96 -2.14 9.86
N LEU A 78 11.03 -1.33 9.33
CA LEU A 78 10.15 -0.47 10.12
C LEU A 78 9.26 -1.29 11.07
N LEU A 79 8.55 -2.27 10.54
CA LEU A 79 7.56 -3.06 11.29
C LEU A 79 8.21 -3.93 12.37
N ARG A 80 9.37 -4.53 12.07
CA ARG A 80 10.02 -5.55 12.91
C ARG A 80 11.26 -5.09 13.66
N ASN A 81 11.74 -3.87 13.42
CA ASN A 81 13.03 -3.37 13.93
C ASN A 81 14.25 -4.21 13.52
N ASN A 82 14.19 -4.88 12.37
CA ASN A 82 15.30 -5.71 11.95
C ASN A 82 16.56 -4.84 11.84
N ASN A 83 17.63 -5.26 12.51
CA ASN A 83 18.94 -4.60 12.49
C ASN A 83 18.97 -3.13 12.92
N SER A 84 17.92 -2.61 13.60
CA SER A 84 17.82 -1.20 14.04
C SER A 84 18.06 -0.17 12.93
N ARG A 85 17.72 -0.50 11.68
CA ARG A 85 17.94 0.37 10.51
C ARG A 85 16.96 1.53 10.42
N CYS A 86 15.75 1.34 10.93
CA CYS A 86 14.70 2.36 10.89
C CYS A 86 14.75 3.25 12.14
N PRO A 87 14.84 4.59 12.00
CA PRO A 87 14.82 5.52 13.12
C PRO A 87 13.60 5.34 14.04
N PRO A 88 13.74 5.46 15.39
CA PRO A 88 12.65 5.21 16.32
C PRO A 88 11.38 6.05 16.09
N HIS A 89 11.51 7.30 15.66
CA HIS A 89 10.37 8.19 15.39
C HIS A 89 9.51 7.73 14.20
N LEU A 90 10.09 6.96 13.26
CA LEU A 90 9.35 6.33 12.16
C LEU A 90 8.64 5.05 12.57
N ARG A 91 8.79 4.63 13.83
CA ARG A 91 8.15 3.42 14.37
C ARG A 91 7.14 3.79 15.45
N GLU A 92 6.75 5.07 15.50
CA GLU A 92 5.68 5.54 16.36
C GLU A 92 4.39 4.80 16.01
N LYS A 93 3.75 4.31 17.07
CA LYS A 93 2.44 3.66 17.02
C LYS A 93 1.37 4.72 17.19
N LEU A 94 0.11 4.32 16.97
CA LEU A 94 -1.01 5.22 17.14
C LEU A 94 -1.11 5.67 18.60
N LYS A 95 -1.17 7.00 18.82
CA LYS A 95 -1.33 7.57 20.16
C LYS A 95 -2.78 7.48 20.61
N ALA A 96 -3.02 7.50 21.93
CA ALA A 96 -4.37 7.50 22.47
C ALA A 96 -5.17 8.70 21.95
N GLY A 97 -6.28 8.44 21.26
CA GLY A 97 -7.15 9.46 20.66
C GLY A 97 -6.67 9.99 19.29
N GLU A 98 -5.55 9.52 18.77
CA GLU A 98 -5.13 9.81 17.39
C GLU A 98 -5.99 9.02 16.41
N ALA A 99 -6.37 9.64 15.29
CA ALA A 99 -7.12 8.95 14.26
C ALA A 99 -6.21 8.19 13.31
N LEU A 100 -6.58 6.96 12.95
CA LEU A 100 -5.83 6.16 11.98
C LEU A 100 -5.58 6.94 10.67
N LEU A 101 -6.60 7.66 10.19
CA LEU A 101 -6.55 8.47 8.97
C LEU A 101 -5.45 9.54 8.99
N ASP A 102 -5.11 10.04 10.18
CA ASP A 102 -4.16 11.13 10.37
C ASP A 102 -2.72 10.59 10.59
N HIS A 103 -2.57 9.29 10.84
CA HIS A 103 -1.28 8.68 11.08
C HIS A 103 -0.47 8.56 9.78
N TRP A 104 0.75 9.10 9.77
CA TRP A 104 1.59 9.20 8.57
C TRP A 104 1.79 7.85 7.85
N LEU A 105 2.01 6.76 8.60
CA LEU A 105 2.24 5.44 8.01
C LEU A 105 1.01 4.94 7.26
N TRP A 106 -0.18 5.21 7.79
CA TRP A 106 -1.43 4.81 7.15
C TRP A 106 -1.70 5.64 5.90
N GLN A 107 -1.47 6.95 5.96
CA GLN A 107 -1.54 7.83 4.78
C GLN A 107 -0.59 7.36 3.67
N GLN A 108 0.62 6.92 4.02
CA GLN A 108 1.56 6.37 3.05
C GLN A 108 1.11 5.01 2.49
N MET A 109 0.43 4.18 3.26
CA MET A 109 -0.18 2.94 2.73
C MET A 109 -1.30 3.23 1.73
N GLU A 110 -2.09 4.29 1.92
CA GLU A 110 -3.03 4.75 0.89
C GLU A 110 -2.29 5.21 -0.37
N GLY A 111 -1.17 5.94 -0.22
CA GLY A 111 -0.28 6.32 -1.33
C GLY A 111 0.25 5.11 -2.10
N VAL A 112 0.74 4.09 -1.40
CA VAL A 112 1.15 2.79 -1.99
C VAL A 112 0.00 2.12 -2.75
N SER A 113 -1.23 2.23 -2.24
CA SER A 113 -2.41 1.66 -2.88
C SER A 113 -2.76 2.40 -4.17
N ARG A 114 -2.63 3.74 -4.18
CA ARG A 114 -2.77 4.58 -5.38
C ARG A 114 -1.67 4.29 -6.41
N ALA A 115 -0.42 4.12 -5.98
CA ALA A 115 0.68 3.70 -6.84
C ALA A 115 0.43 2.34 -7.49
N LEU A 116 -0.01 1.34 -6.73
CA LEU A 116 -0.34 0.03 -7.28
C LEU A 116 -1.50 0.12 -8.28
N SER A 117 -2.52 0.94 -7.99
CA SER A 117 -3.64 1.16 -8.90
C SER A 117 -3.20 1.80 -10.22
N ALA A 118 -2.36 2.84 -10.18
CA ALA A 118 -1.81 3.46 -11.39
C ALA A 118 -0.89 2.51 -12.14
N PHE A 119 -0.06 1.72 -11.45
CA PHE A 119 0.77 0.70 -12.07
C PHE A 119 -0.08 -0.32 -12.86
N HIS A 120 -1.22 -0.73 -12.32
CA HIS A 120 -2.12 -1.67 -12.99
C HIS A 120 -2.94 -1.05 -14.14
N THR A 121 -3.21 0.26 -14.10
CA THR A 121 -4.27 0.86 -14.93
C THR A 121 -3.84 2.02 -15.84
N GLN A 122 -2.73 2.70 -15.53
CA GLN A 122 -2.28 3.93 -16.20
C GLN A 122 -0.98 3.75 -17.00
N MET A 123 -0.47 2.52 -17.13
CA MET A 123 0.69 2.24 -17.95
C MET A 123 0.35 2.44 -19.43
N GLU A 124 1.09 3.30 -20.12
CA GLU A 124 0.88 3.61 -21.53
C GLU A 124 1.78 2.76 -22.42
N ASN A 125 1.25 2.28 -23.54
CA ASN A 125 2.04 1.55 -24.53
C ASN A 125 3.12 2.48 -25.13
N PRO A 126 4.43 2.18 -24.95
CA PRO A 126 5.49 3.03 -25.45
C PRO A 126 5.65 2.97 -26.98
N PHE A 127 5.04 1.98 -27.64
CA PHE A 127 5.11 1.76 -29.08
C PHE A 127 3.83 2.23 -29.76
N LYS A 128 3.89 3.42 -30.40
CA LYS A 128 2.74 4.05 -31.05
C LYS A 128 2.12 3.21 -32.18
N ASP A 129 2.91 2.35 -32.80
CA ASP A 129 2.49 1.52 -33.94
C ASP A 129 1.97 0.13 -33.51
N VAL A 130 2.03 -0.19 -32.22
CA VAL A 130 1.49 -1.43 -31.66
C VAL A 130 0.17 -1.12 -30.97
N LYS A 131 -0.91 -1.77 -31.39
CA LYS A 131 -2.20 -1.68 -30.68
C LYS A 131 -2.17 -2.57 -29.44
N GLY A 132 -2.94 -2.19 -28.42
CA GLY A 132 -3.10 -2.97 -27.20
C GLY A 132 -2.89 -2.15 -25.92
N LYS A 133 -3.50 -2.63 -24.84
CA LYS A 133 -3.37 -2.07 -23.50
C LYS A 133 -2.17 -2.70 -22.80
N VAL A 134 -1.44 -1.89 -22.03
CA VAL A 134 -0.39 -2.42 -21.16
C VAL A 134 -1.01 -3.00 -19.90
N ILE A 135 -0.62 -4.22 -19.59
CA ILE A 135 -0.87 -4.85 -18.29
C ILE A 135 0.46 -4.95 -17.57
N ALA A 136 0.50 -4.40 -16.37
CA ALA A 136 1.66 -4.46 -15.50
C ALA A 136 1.26 -5.02 -14.13
N LEU A 137 2.07 -5.97 -13.65
CA LEU A 137 1.86 -6.73 -12.42
C LEU A 137 3.19 -6.79 -11.69
N HIS A 138 3.20 -6.54 -10.39
CA HIS A 138 4.42 -6.53 -9.59
C HIS A 138 4.85 -7.96 -9.23
N PHE A 139 3.88 -8.77 -8.82
CA PHE A 139 3.94 -10.17 -8.42
C PHE A 139 4.79 -10.52 -7.19
N ASP A 140 5.70 -9.68 -6.73
CA ASP A 140 6.50 -9.92 -5.52
C ASP A 140 6.32 -8.81 -4.46
N LEU A 141 5.10 -8.32 -4.28
CA LEU A 141 4.85 -7.35 -3.20
C LEU A 141 5.00 -8.01 -1.83
N LYS A 142 5.83 -7.38 -0.99
CA LYS A 142 6.11 -7.75 0.40
C LYS A 142 6.67 -6.52 1.12
N PRO A 143 6.69 -6.48 2.48
CA PRO A 143 7.21 -5.32 3.20
C PRO A 143 8.65 -4.94 2.81
N ALA A 144 9.52 -5.93 2.53
CA ALA A 144 10.89 -5.67 2.08
C ALA A 144 11.00 -5.00 0.69
N ASN A 145 9.92 -5.03 -0.10
CA ASN A 145 9.83 -4.38 -1.41
C ASN A 145 9.07 -3.05 -1.35
N ILE A 146 8.92 -2.47 -0.15
CA ILE A 146 8.39 -1.11 0.07
C ILE A 146 9.44 -0.34 0.88
N LEU A 147 10.13 0.59 0.22
CA LEU A 147 11.21 1.38 0.81
C LEU A 147 10.65 2.53 1.67
N VAL A 148 11.32 2.85 2.78
CA VAL A 148 11.00 3.97 3.66
C VAL A 148 11.97 5.10 3.36
N THR A 149 11.52 6.10 2.60
CA THR A 149 12.36 7.24 2.21
C THR A 149 12.05 8.47 3.05
N SER A 150 13.09 9.22 3.42
CA SER A 150 12.95 10.52 4.07
C SER A 150 13.42 11.61 3.13
N GLY A 151 12.59 12.61 2.90
CA GLY A 151 12.86 13.76 2.05
C GLY A 151 12.48 15.08 2.72
N PRO A 152 12.66 16.21 2.02
CA PRO A 152 12.28 17.53 2.53
C PRO A 152 10.79 17.63 2.91
N ASP A 153 9.95 16.88 2.20
CA ASP A 153 8.49 16.88 2.34
C ASP A 153 7.98 15.82 3.35
N GLY A 154 8.89 15.16 4.07
CA GLY A 154 8.57 14.15 5.08
C GLY A 154 8.96 12.74 4.66
N VAL A 155 8.16 11.75 5.08
CA VAL A 155 8.44 10.33 4.91
C VAL A 155 7.54 9.76 3.82
N THR A 156 8.13 9.05 2.85
CA THR A 156 7.39 8.47 1.73
C THR A 156 7.69 6.98 1.60
N LEU A 157 6.65 6.16 1.47
CA LEU A 157 6.78 4.74 1.14
C LEU A 157 6.85 4.55 -0.38
N LYS A 158 7.82 3.79 -0.88
CA LYS A 158 8.02 3.56 -2.31
C LYS A 158 8.07 2.08 -2.67
N ILE A 159 7.21 1.63 -3.58
CA ILE A 159 7.28 0.28 -4.17
C ILE A 159 8.59 0.14 -4.95
N THR A 160 9.29 -0.98 -4.75
CA THR A 160 10.57 -1.30 -5.42
C THR A 160 10.63 -2.76 -5.86
N ASP A 161 11.72 -3.11 -6.54
CA ASP A 161 12.08 -4.46 -6.98
C ASP A 161 11.14 -5.08 -8.02
N PHE A 162 11.11 -4.45 -9.19
CA PHE A 162 10.34 -4.88 -10.36
C PHE A 162 10.98 -6.07 -11.11
N GLY A 163 11.97 -6.75 -10.52
CA GLY A 163 12.68 -7.86 -11.16
C GLY A 163 11.80 -9.10 -11.42
N GLN A 164 10.67 -9.21 -10.72
CA GLN A 164 9.65 -10.24 -10.92
C GLN A 164 8.36 -9.71 -11.54
N SER A 165 8.33 -8.42 -11.87
CA SER A 165 7.17 -7.80 -12.47
C SER A 165 6.97 -8.31 -13.88
N ILE A 166 5.72 -8.34 -14.31
CA ILE A 166 5.35 -8.68 -15.67
C ILE A 166 4.72 -7.44 -16.29
N ILE A 167 5.18 -7.12 -17.50
CA ILE A 167 4.60 -6.10 -18.36
C ILE A 167 4.34 -6.69 -19.73
N GLN A 168 3.10 -6.57 -20.21
CA GLN A 168 2.68 -7.10 -21.50
C GLN A 168 1.76 -6.12 -22.19
N ILE A 169 1.91 -5.99 -23.51
CA ILE A 169 0.95 -5.28 -24.35
C ILE A 169 0.00 -6.34 -24.88
N ILE A 170 -1.27 -6.24 -24.50
CA ILE A 170 -2.30 -7.19 -24.88
C ILE A 170 -3.26 -6.46 -25.82
N ASP A 171 -3.38 -6.99 -27.03
CA ASP A 171 -4.43 -6.65 -28.00
C ASP A 171 -5.55 -7.68 -27.89
N ASP A 172 -6.73 -7.39 -28.42
CA ASP A 172 -7.95 -8.19 -28.23
C ASP A 172 -7.83 -9.65 -28.73
N ASP A 173 -6.83 -9.95 -29.57
CA ASP A 173 -6.60 -11.24 -30.22
C ASP A 173 -5.38 -12.04 -29.69
N MET A 174 -4.72 -11.60 -28.61
CA MET A 174 -3.44 -12.19 -28.16
C MET A 174 -3.52 -13.11 -26.93
N ASP A 175 -2.90 -14.29 -27.04
CA ASP A 175 -2.65 -15.20 -25.91
C ASP A 175 -1.56 -14.64 -24.96
N ILE A 176 -1.87 -14.63 -23.67
CA ILE A 176 -0.98 -14.12 -22.62
C ILE A 176 0.04 -15.21 -22.28
N SER A 177 1.34 -14.92 -22.43
CA SER A 177 2.39 -15.86 -22.01
C SER A 177 3.09 -15.37 -20.74
N LEU A 178 2.77 -15.95 -19.58
CA LEU A 178 3.44 -15.58 -18.33
C LEU A 178 4.67 -16.47 -18.05
N PRO A 179 5.87 -15.89 -17.86
CA PRO A 179 7.02 -16.64 -17.35
C PRO A 179 6.73 -17.21 -15.96
N HIS A 180 7.19 -18.45 -15.71
CA HIS A 180 7.11 -19.06 -14.39
C HIS A 180 8.22 -18.53 -13.49
N ASN A 181 7.84 -17.69 -12.54
CA ASN A 181 8.60 -17.47 -11.32
C ASN A 181 7.63 -17.55 -10.14
N THR A 182 8.07 -18.04 -8.99
CA THR A 182 7.27 -18.06 -7.76
C THR A 182 7.49 -16.76 -7.00
N GLY A 183 6.41 -16.10 -6.59
CA GLY A 183 6.47 -14.95 -5.69
C GLY A 183 6.76 -15.39 -4.26
N HIS A 184 6.95 -14.42 -3.36
CA HIS A 184 7.20 -14.74 -1.96
C HIS A 184 6.05 -15.57 -1.35
N PRO A 185 6.31 -16.80 -0.84
CA PRO A 185 5.27 -17.76 -0.49
C PRO A 185 4.35 -17.31 0.65
N ARG A 186 4.81 -16.37 1.49
CA ARG A 186 4.03 -15.78 2.59
C ARG A 186 2.96 -14.79 2.13
N TYR A 187 3.27 -13.98 1.12
CA TYR A 187 2.42 -12.87 0.66
C TYR A 187 1.65 -13.22 -0.63
N GLY A 188 1.88 -14.41 -1.18
CA GLY A 188 1.12 -14.92 -2.32
C GLY A 188 -0.31 -15.34 -1.95
N PRO A 189 -1.28 -15.14 -2.85
CA PRO A 189 -2.64 -15.64 -2.71
C PRO A 189 -2.72 -17.18 -2.75
N PRO A 190 -3.89 -17.77 -2.43
CA PRO A 190 -4.10 -19.21 -2.42
C PRO A 190 -3.96 -19.88 -3.79
N GLU A 191 -4.30 -19.18 -4.85
CA GLU A 191 -4.02 -19.64 -6.19
C GLU A 191 -2.53 -19.49 -6.52
N SER A 192 -1.98 -20.52 -7.19
CA SER A 192 -0.67 -20.40 -7.81
C SER A 192 -0.69 -19.26 -8.84
N ARG A 193 0.47 -18.59 -9.03
CA ARG A 193 0.64 -17.69 -10.18
C ARG A 193 0.23 -18.44 -11.46
N PRO A 194 -0.65 -17.87 -12.30
CA PRO A 194 -1.09 -18.56 -13.51
C PRO A 194 0.10 -18.94 -14.38
N SER A 195 0.13 -20.20 -14.77
CA SER A 195 1.12 -20.75 -15.70
C SER A 195 0.79 -20.24 -17.11
N SER A 196 1.79 -20.13 -18.00
CA SER A 196 1.55 -19.85 -19.42
C SER A 196 0.52 -20.80 -20.05
N GLN A 197 0.45 -22.06 -19.59
CA GLN A 197 -0.53 -23.04 -20.05
C GLN A 197 -1.98 -22.73 -19.61
N HIS A 198 -2.17 -22.03 -18.49
CA HIS A 198 -3.49 -21.59 -18.02
C HIS A 198 -4.04 -20.39 -18.82
N LEU A 199 -3.19 -19.74 -19.61
CA LEU A 199 -3.55 -18.50 -20.32
C LEU A 199 -3.68 -18.67 -21.82
N THR A 200 -3.12 -19.75 -22.38
CA THR A 200 -3.31 -20.17 -23.79
C THR A 200 -4.70 -20.73 -24.08
N GLN A 201 -5.61 -20.74 -23.11
CA GLN A 201 -7.01 -21.19 -23.29
C GLN A 201 -8.04 -20.22 -22.69
N GLY A 202 -7.62 -19.00 -22.32
CA GLY A 202 -8.36 -18.15 -21.40
C GLY A 202 -9.08 -16.96 -22.04
N SER A 203 -10.37 -16.86 -21.78
CA SER A 203 -11.20 -15.67 -22.00
C SER A 203 -10.75 -14.48 -21.15
N GLY A 204 -11.29 -13.28 -21.39
CA GLY A 204 -10.94 -12.05 -20.66
C GLY A 204 -11.12 -12.06 -19.13
N ASP A 205 -11.64 -13.15 -18.55
CA ASP A 205 -11.73 -13.35 -17.10
C ASP A 205 -10.41 -13.83 -16.46
N ASP A 206 -9.50 -14.48 -17.19
CA ASP A 206 -8.19 -14.89 -16.66
C ASP A 206 -7.24 -13.70 -16.48
N LEU A 207 -7.39 -12.67 -17.31
CA LEU A 207 -6.71 -11.38 -17.22
C LEU A 207 -7.07 -10.63 -15.92
N LYS A 208 -8.35 -10.68 -15.55
CA LYS A 208 -8.88 -10.07 -14.32
C LYS A 208 -8.29 -10.73 -13.08
N VAL A 209 -8.18 -12.06 -13.09
CA VAL A 209 -7.59 -12.83 -12.00
C VAL A 209 -6.13 -12.42 -11.73
N LEU A 210 -5.36 -12.10 -12.77
CA LEU A 210 -3.97 -11.69 -12.62
C LEU A 210 -3.82 -10.36 -11.87
N LEU A 211 -4.70 -9.41 -12.15
CA LEU A 211 -4.63 -8.04 -11.62
C LEU A 211 -4.88 -7.95 -10.10
N ASN A 212 -5.55 -8.94 -9.51
CA ASN A 212 -5.81 -8.96 -8.07
C ASN A 212 -4.85 -9.86 -7.28
N TYR A 213 -3.81 -10.41 -7.92
CA TYR A 213 -2.72 -11.09 -7.23
C TYR A 213 -1.99 -10.13 -6.28
N ASP A 214 -1.54 -8.98 -6.82
CA ASP A 214 -0.85 -7.97 -6.03
C ASP A 214 -1.75 -7.32 -4.97
N VAL A 215 -3.07 -7.33 -5.20
CA VAL A 215 -4.05 -6.85 -4.22
C VAL A 215 -4.09 -7.75 -2.99
N TRP A 216 -4.00 -9.07 -3.15
CA TRP A 216 -3.86 -9.99 -2.01
C TRP A 216 -2.59 -9.68 -1.22
N SER A 217 -1.45 -9.55 -1.91
CA SER A 217 -0.17 -9.24 -1.27
C SER A 217 -0.21 -7.92 -0.52
N LEU A 218 -0.81 -6.87 -1.10
CA LEU A 218 -1.02 -5.59 -0.44
C LEU A 218 -1.94 -5.73 0.78
N GLY A 219 -2.99 -6.54 0.71
CA GLY A 219 -3.88 -6.84 1.83
C GLY A 219 -3.14 -7.47 3.01
N CYS A 220 -2.25 -8.42 2.75
CA CYS A 220 -1.38 -9.01 3.78
C CYS A 220 -0.47 -7.95 4.43
N ILE A 221 0.11 -7.05 3.63
CA ILE A 221 0.97 -5.97 4.12
C ILE A 221 0.19 -4.99 5.00
N MET A 222 -1.01 -4.57 4.56
CA MET A 222 -1.88 -3.68 5.31
C MET A 222 -2.32 -4.27 6.66
N VAL A 223 -2.57 -5.59 6.73
CA VAL A 223 -2.80 -6.28 8.00
C VAL A 223 -1.60 -6.14 8.93
N GLU A 224 -0.38 -6.40 8.47
CA GLU A 224 0.82 -6.25 9.30
C GLU A 224 1.05 -4.80 9.77
N VAL A 225 0.75 -3.81 8.91
CA VAL A 225 0.79 -2.39 9.28
C VAL A 225 -0.20 -2.06 10.39
N LEU A 226 -1.45 -2.53 10.28
CA LEU A 226 -2.47 -2.27 11.31
C LEU A 226 -2.12 -2.94 12.65
N ILE A 227 -1.60 -4.17 12.64
CA ILE A 227 -1.09 -4.84 13.85
C ILE A 227 -0.03 -3.97 14.52
N HIS A 228 0.94 -3.47 13.73
CA HIS A 228 2.00 -2.61 14.25
C HIS A 228 1.46 -1.30 14.84
N LEU A 229 0.56 -0.62 14.12
CA LEU A 229 0.00 0.68 14.53
C LEU A 229 -0.87 0.59 15.78
N LEU A 230 -1.64 -0.49 15.93
CA LEU A 230 -2.57 -0.71 17.05
C LEU A 230 -1.90 -1.36 18.26
N ASP A 231 -0.57 -1.31 18.34
CA ASP A 231 0.23 -1.83 19.46
C ASP A 231 0.07 -3.34 19.71
N GLU A 232 -0.25 -4.10 18.67
CA GLU A 232 -0.25 -5.55 18.75
C GLU A 232 1.18 -6.10 18.54
N ASP A 233 1.48 -7.23 19.19
CA ASP A 233 2.77 -7.88 19.05
C ASP A 233 2.85 -8.59 17.68
N LEU A 234 3.50 -7.92 16.72
CA LEU A 234 3.73 -8.47 15.38
C LEU A 234 4.58 -9.76 15.41
N ASN A 235 5.44 -9.96 16.42
CA ASN A 235 6.19 -11.20 16.56
C ASN A 235 5.29 -12.36 16.98
N ASP A 236 4.34 -12.11 17.90
CA ASP A 236 3.31 -13.09 18.26
C ASP A 236 2.44 -13.43 17.04
N PHE A 237 2.02 -12.43 16.26
CA PHE A 237 1.31 -12.66 15.00
C PHE A 237 2.12 -13.53 14.03
N ASP A 238 3.40 -13.20 13.80
CA ASP A 238 4.32 -13.96 12.94
C ASP A 238 4.44 -15.42 13.41
N SER A 239 4.57 -15.63 14.72
CA SER A 239 4.69 -16.95 15.34
C SER A 239 3.45 -17.81 15.17
N LYS A 240 2.26 -17.19 15.13
CA LYS A 240 0.97 -17.86 14.91
C LYS A 240 0.68 -18.06 13.42
N LEU A 241 1.15 -17.14 12.58
CA LEU A 241 0.91 -17.17 11.14
C LEU A 241 1.64 -18.34 10.49
N GLN A 242 2.96 -18.49 10.70
CA GLN A 242 3.80 -19.57 10.13
C GLN A 242 3.48 -19.89 8.66
N GLY A 243 3.94 -19.03 7.73
CA GLY A 243 3.73 -19.20 6.29
C GLY A 243 2.65 -18.28 5.73
N PRO A 244 1.79 -18.73 4.79
CA PRO A 244 0.82 -17.86 4.12
C PRO A 244 -0.32 -17.42 5.04
N PHE A 245 -1.07 -16.40 4.62
CA PHE A 245 -2.24 -15.86 5.34
C PHE A 245 -3.48 -16.76 5.31
N TYR A 246 -3.46 -17.82 4.52
CA TYR A 246 -4.59 -18.73 4.33
C TYR A 246 -4.25 -20.16 4.76
N ILE A 247 -5.29 -20.96 4.94
CA ILE A 247 -5.27 -22.41 5.09
C ILE A 247 -5.94 -22.99 3.84
N LYS A 248 -5.36 -24.06 3.26
CA LYS A 248 -5.92 -24.73 2.08
C LYS A 248 -7.14 -25.58 2.42
N GLU A 249 -7.19 -26.14 3.63
CA GLU A 249 -8.27 -27.03 4.05
C GLU A 249 -8.62 -26.79 5.53
N PRO A 250 -9.83 -26.29 5.86
CA PRO A 250 -10.79 -25.71 4.93
C PRO A 250 -10.23 -24.41 4.30
N ASN A 251 -10.52 -24.17 3.01
CA ASN A 251 -10.14 -22.94 2.31
C ASN A 251 -10.61 -21.71 3.11
N GLY A 252 -9.67 -20.85 3.52
CA GLY A 252 -9.99 -19.66 4.28
C GLY A 252 -8.78 -18.98 4.88
N LEU A 253 -8.99 -17.84 5.53
CA LEU A 253 -7.93 -17.14 6.26
C LEU A 253 -7.55 -17.88 7.54
N LYS A 254 -6.26 -17.83 7.90
CA LYS A 254 -5.81 -18.36 9.18
C LYS A 254 -6.53 -17.67 10.34
N LYS A 255 -6.72 -18.42 11.43
CA LYS A 255 -7.41 -17.90 12.62
C LYS A 255 -6.75 -16.63 13.17
N CYS A 256 -5.41 -16.57 13.22
CA CYS A 256 -4.72 -15.36 13.67
C CYS A 256 -5.06 -14.11 12.85
N VAL A 257 -5.31 -14.25 11.54
CA VAL A 257 -5.70 -13.15 10.64
C VAL A 257 -7.13 -12.70 10.95
N THR A 258 -8.07 -13.65 11.04
CA THR A 258 -9.47 -13.31 11.35
C THR A 258 -9.66 -12.78 12.77
N ASP A 259 -8.87 -13.26 13.72
CA ASP A 259 -8.82 -12.72 15.08
C ASP A 259 -8.29 -11.28 15.08
N SER A 260 -7.34 -10.93 14.19
CA SER A 260 -6.86 -9.54 14.05
C SER A 260 -7.95 -8.62 13.52
N PHE A 261 -8.75 -9.06 12.54
CA PHE A 261 -9.89 -8.26 12.07
C PHE A 261 -10.87 -7.89 13.19
N ARG A 262 -11.22 -8.86 14.06
CA ARG A 262 -12.11 -8.58 15.20
C ARG A 262 -11.49 -7.58 16.18
N ARG A 263 -10.16 -7.66 16.39
CA ARG A 263 -9.44 -6.72 17.25
C ARG A 263 -9.38 -5.32 16.65
N PHE A 264 -9.17 -5.20 15.33
CA PHE A 264 -9.20 -3.93 14.63
C PHE A 264 -10.56 -3.23 14.81
N GLU A 265 -11.67 -3.93 14.58
CA GLU A 265 -13.03 -3.37 14.76
C GLU A 265 -13.30 -2.89 16.21
N GLN A 266 -12.58 -3.43 17.19
CA GLN A 266 -12.71 -3.07 18.61
C GLN A 266 -11.73 -1.98 19.05
N ALA A 267 -10.69 -1.68 18.25
CA ALA A 267 -9.60 -0.77 18.63
C ALA A 267 -10.09 0.65 18.96
N PHE A 268 -11.21 1.07 18.36
CA PHE A 268 -11.77 2.41 18.52
C PHE A 268 -13.12 2.42 19.20
N GLN A 269 -13.46 1.41 20.02
CA GLN A 269 -14.80 1.26 20.64
C GLN A 269 -15.34 2.49 21.41
N HIS A 270 -14.49 3.46 21.75
CA HIS A 270 -14.85 4.70 22.45
C HIS A 270 -14.96 5.93 21.51
N ASP A 271 -14.73 5.74 20.20
CA ASP A 271 -14.86 6.74 19.13
C ASP A 271 -15.71 6.13 18.01
N SER A 272 -16.99 6.51 17.95
CA SER A 272 -17.97 5.94 17.01
C SER A 272 -17.54 6.10 15.55
N ASP A 273 -16.95 7.25 15.22
CA ASP A 273 -16.65 7.62 13.84
C ASP A 273 -15.42 6.85 13.37
N GLN A 274 -14.41 6.73 14.22
CA GLN A 274 -13.26 5.87 13.94
C GLN A 274 -13.62 4.38 13.93
N THR A 275 -14.59 3.96 14.76
CA THR A 275 -15.11 2.59 14.72
C THR A 275 -15.75 2.29 13.36
N GLU A 276 -16.55 3.22 12.82
CA GLU A 276 -17.16 3.08 11.50
C GLU A 276 -16.11 3.04 10.39
N TYR A 277 -15.15 3.99 10.41
CA TYR A 277 -14.02 3.99 9.49
C TYR A 277 -13.25 2.66 9.53
N MET A 278 -12.95 2.15 10.72
CA MET A 278 -12.22 0.88 10.86
C MET A 278 -13.02 -0.32 10.37
N LYS A 279 -14.35 -0.33 10.51
CA LYS A 279 -15.19 -1.37 9.90
C LYS A 279 -15.12 -1.33 8.37
N ASP A 280 -15.10 -0.15 7.77
CA ASP A 280 -14.92 0.00 6.32
C ASP A 280 -13.55 -0.54 5.89
N ILE A 281 -12.48 -0.25 6.66
CA ILE A 281 -11.14 -0.79 6.40
C ILE A 281 -11.11 -2.32 6.54
N VAL A 282 -11.74 -2.88 7.56
CA VAL A 282 -11.80 -4.34 7.75
C VAL A 282 -12.60 -5.02 6.65
N ALA A 283 -13.73 -4.45 6.23
CA ALA A 283 -14.52 -4.95 5.10
C ALA A 283 -13.72 -4.90 3.78
N LEU A 284 -12.91 -3.85 3.58
CA LEU A 284 -11.99 -3.76 2.45
C LEU A 284 -10.92 -4.86 2.52
N LEU A 285 -10.26 -5.07 3.67
CA LEU A 285 -9.25 -6.12 3.84
C LEU A 285 -9.82 -7.52 3.59
N GLN A 286 -11.04 -7.79 4.04
CA GLN A 286 -11.73 -9.04 3.73
C GLN A 286 -11.96 -9.22 2.23
N ASN A 287 -12.24 -8.14 1.50
CA ASN A 287 -12.43 -8.17 0.05
C ASN A 287 -11.10 -8.30 -0.72
N MET A 288 -10.01 -7.71 -0.21
CA MET A 288 -8.65 -7.90 -0.75
C MET A 288 -8.12 -9.31 -0.50
N LEU A 289 -8.47 -9.90 0.64
CA LEU A 289 -8.05 -11.24 1.07
C LEU A 289 -9.14 -12.30 0.81
N ASN A 290 -9.98 -12.07 -0.21
CA ASN A 290 -10.96 -13.05 -0.64
C ASN A 290 -10.27 -14.24 -1.31
N HIS A 291 -10.56 -15.43 -0.81
CA HIS A 291 -10.01 -16.68 -1.34
C HIS A 291 -10.56 -16.99 -2.74
N ASP A 292 -11.77 -16.54 -3.05
CA ASP A 292 -12.29 -16.56 -4.41
C ASP A 292 -11.75 -15.36 -5.18
N LYS A 293 -10.77 -15.64 -6.04
CA LYS A 293 -10.11 -14.67 -6.93
C LYS A 293 -11.10 -13.90 -7.82
N ASN A 294 -12.28 -14.44 -8.14
CA ASN A 294 -13.26 -13.74 -8.96
C ASN A 294 -14.04 -12.67 -8.17
N ASN A 295 -14.10 -12.84 -6.84
CA ASN A 295 -14.77 -11.94 -5.91
C ASN A 295 -13.79 -11.04 -5.13
N ARG A 296 -12.49 -11.10 -5.47
CA ARG A 296 -11.44 -10.29 -4.86
C ARG A 296 -11.38 -8.91 -5.50
N ALA A 297 -11.15 -7.89 -4.68
CA ALA A 297 -11.02 -6.51 -5.11
C ALA A 297 -9.92 -6.32 -6.18
N TYR A 298 -10.13 -5.38 -7.09
CA TYR A 298 -9.05 -4.83 -7.93
C TYR A 298 -8.41 -3.63 -7.23
N SER A 299 -7.18 -3.28 -7.63
CA SER A 299 -6.46 -2.14 -7.03
C SER A 299 -7.20 -0.80 -7.19
N SER A 300 -7.96 -0.60 -8.27
CA SER A 300 -8.85 0.55 -8.44
C SER A 300 -10.03 0.56 -7.46
N THR A 301 -10.60 -0.61 -7.16
CA THR A 301 -11.64 -0.75 -6.14
C THR A 301 -11.09 -0.47 -4.75
N VAL A 302 -9.85 -0.89 -4.47
CA VAL A 302 -9.17 -0.60 -3.20
C VAL A 302 -9.02 0.91 -2.99
N THR A 303 -8.50 1.63 -3.99
CA THR A 303 -8.36 3.09 -3.89
C THR A 303 -9.70 3.79 -3.73
N GLN A 304 -10.72 3.38 -4.50
CA GLN A 304 -12.06 3.93 -4.39
C GLN A 304 -12.64 3.76 -2.97
N LYS A 305 -12.57 2.54 -2.40
CA LYS A 305 -13.10 2.27 -1.06
C LYS A 305 -12.34 3.00 0.05
N LEU A 306 -11.02 3.20 -0.10
CA LEU A 306 -10.25 4.03 0.82
C LEU A 306 -10.70 5.49 0.78
N ASP A 307 -10.91 6.04 -0.41
CA ASP A 307 -11.38 7.41 -0.59
C ASP A 307 -12.83 7.59 -0.08
N GLU A 308 -13.70 6.60 -0.28
CA GLU A 308 -15.06 6.56 0.28
C GLU A 308 -15.04 6.56 1.82
N ALA A 309 -14.27 5.64 2.43
CA ALA A 309 -14.14 5.57 3.89
C ALA A 309 -13.58 6.86 4.48
N ARG A 310 -12.57 7.45 3.83
CA ARG A 310 -12.01 8.76 4.18
C ARG A 310 -13.08 9.85 4.14
N GLY A 311 -13.81 9.95 3.02
CA GLY A 311 -14.85 10.95 2.83
C GLY A 311 -15.96 10.85 3.87
N ASN A 312 -16.36 9.63 4.23
CA ASN A 312 -17.35 9.39 5.29
C ASN A 312 -16.86 9.93 6.65
N LEU A 313 -15.63 9.62 7.04
CA LEU A 313 -15.04 10.09 8.30
C LEU A 313 -14.86 11.62 8.32
N GLU A 314 -14.40 12.21 7.22
CA GLU A 314 -14.23 13.66 7.07
C GLU A 314 -15.58 14.40 7.13
N ALA A 315 -16.63 13.88 6.48
CA ALA A 315 -17.97 14.45 6.55
C ALA A 315 -18.55 14.44 7.98
N LEU A 316 -18.30 13.37 8.75
CA LEU A 316 -18.69 13.29 10.16
C LEU A 316 -17.93 14.32 11.02
N ARG A 317 -16.63 14.53 10.77
CA ARG A 317 -15.82 15.57 11.43
C ARG A 317 -16.34 16.97 11.11
N ASP A 318 -16.66 17.26 9.86
CA ASP A 318 -17.16 18.56 9.41
C ASP A 318 -18.55 18.89 9.97
N GLY A 319 -19.46 17.90 10.03
CA GLY A 319 -20.78 18.06 10.65
C GLY A 319 -20.68 18.44 12.13
N ARG A 320 -19.72 17.84 12.87
CA ARG A 320 -19.44 18.20 14.27
C ARG A 320 -18.89 19.62 14.39
N ASN A 321 -17.99 20.03 13.50
CA ASN A 321 -17.45 21.39 13.49
C ASN A 321 -18.55 22.43 13.25
N GLN A 322 -19.52 22.16 12.38
CA GLN A 322 -20.66 23.05 12.15
C GLN A 322 -21.54 23.20 13.40
N LEU A 323 -21.78 22.10 14.14
CA LEU A 323 -22.48 22.13 15.43
C LEU A 323 -21.74 22.98 16.46
N VAL A 324 -20.41 22.81 16.58
CA VAL A 324 -19.57 23.63 17.48
C VAL A 324 -19.67 25.11 17.12
N VAL A 325 -19.51 25.45 15.83
CA VAL A 325 -19.62 26.82 15.33
C VAL A 325 -21.03 27.39 15.55
N ALA A 326 -22.09 26.60 15.39
CA ALA A 326 -23.47 27.02 15.63
C ALA A 326 -23.72 27.33 17.11
N VAL A 327 -23.18 26.51 18.03
CA VAL A 327 -23.24 26.74 19.48
C VAL A 327 -22.50 28.02 19.86
N GLU A 328 -21.30 28.24 19.31
CA GLU A 328 -20.51 29.47 19.56
C GLU A 328 -21.18 30.73 19.01
N LYS A 329 -21.79 30.66 17.82
CA LYS A 329 -22.51 31.78 17.19
C LYS A 329 -23.75 32.22 17.95
N GLN A 330 -24.38 31.35 18.74
CA GLN A 330 -25.49 31.73 19.61
C GLN A 330 -25.06 32.49 20.88
N GLY A 331 -23.77 32.82 21.03
CA GLY A 331 -23.31 33.81 22.00
C GLY A 331 -23.11 33.29 23.42
N PHE A 332 -23.05 31.98 23.61
CA PHE A 332 -22.78 31.34 24.90
C PHE A 332 -21.31 31.50 25.30
N LYS A 333 -20.94 32.66 25.85
CA LYS A 333 -19.55 33.00 26.21
C LYS A 333 -19.16 32.54 27.63
N ASP A 334 -20.13 32.26 28.49
CA ASP A 334 -19.92 32.12 29.93
C ASP A 334 -20.38 30.79 30.52
N TRP A 335 -20.86 29.84 29.70
CA TRP A 335 -21.29 28.49 30.09
C TRP A 335 -22.32 28.42 31.24
N LYS A 336 -22.83 29.56 31.71
CA LYS A 336 -23.79 29.68 32.80
C LYS A 336 -25.17 29.21 32.32
N GLY A 337 -25.64 28.10 32.86
CA GLY A 337 -26.92 27.47 32.49
C GLY A 337 -26.76 26.11 31.81
N PHE A 338 -25.55 25.75 31.37
CA PHE A 338 -25.26 24.40 30.92
C PHE A 338 -24.93 23.53 32.13
N ARG A 339 -25.61 22.39 32.27
CA ARG A 339 -25.24 21.34 33.21
C ARG A 339 -24.55 20.25 32.41
N LYS A 340 -23.27 19.99 32.69
CA LYS A 340 -22.55 18.84 32.13
C LYS A 340 -23.24 17.58 32.67
N LEU A 341 -24.01 16.89 31.83
CA LEU A 341 -24.81 15.73 32.25
C LEU A 341 -23.98 14.44 32.40
N GLY A 342 -22.69 14.50 32.12
CA GLY A 342 -21.75 13.40 32.29
C GLY A 342 -21.16 12.93 30.98
N TRP A 343 -20.34 11.89 31.07
CA TRP A 343 -19.71 11.24 29.93
C TRP A 343 -20.58 10.07 29.51
N HIS A 344 -20.98 10.02 28.24
CA HIS A 344 -21.37 8.76 27.62
C HIS A 344 -20.35 8.50 26.51
N ASN A 345 -19.49 7.50 26.71
CA ASN A 345 -18.49 7.05 25.71
C ASN A 345 -17.62 8.17 25.11
N GLY A 346 -16.98 9.01 25.94
CA GLY A 346 -15.95 9.95 25.48
C GLY A 346 -16.44 11.18 24.68
N THR A 347 -17.70 11.23 24.27
CA THR A 347 -18.31 12.38 23.58
C THR A 347 -19.10 13.24 24.58
N SER A 348 -18.94 14.57 24.48
CA SER A 348 -19.64 15.50 25.37
C SER A 348 -21.10 15.64 24.94
N ILE A 349 -22.04 15.15 25.75
CA ILE A 349 -23.46 15.49 25.61
C ILE A 349 -23.72 16.74 26.45
N VAL A 350 -24.00 17.85 25.77
CA VAL A 350 -24.56 19.06 26.37
C VAL A 350 -26.07 18.99 26.15
N SER A 351 -26.86 18.93 27.23
CA SER A 351 -28.29 19.25 27.12
C SER A 351 -28.55 20.67 27.60
N PHE A 352 -29.55 21.27 26.96
CA PHE A 352 -30.18 22.49 27.41
C PHE A 352 -30.81 22.24 28.78
N SER A 353 -30.48 23.07 29.76
CA SER A 353 -31.16 23.14 31.04
C SER A 353 -31.85 24.49 31.05
N GLU A 354 -33.10 24.51 30.62
CA GLU A 354 -33.99 25.65 30.83
C GLU A 354 -34.08 25.89 32.35
N LYS A 355 -33.76 27.11 32.79
CA LYS A 355 -34.05 27.54 34.16
C LYS A 355 -35.43 28.14 34.22
#